data_AF-A0A0A1H6M8-F1
#
_entry.id   AF-A0A0A1H6M8-F1
#
_cell.length_a   1.000
_cell.length_b   1.000
_cell.length_c   1.000
_cell.angle_alpha   90.00
_cell.angle_beta   90.00
_cell.angle_gamma   90.00
#
_symmetry.space_group_name_H-M   'P 1'
#
loop_
_entity.id
_entity.type
_entity.pdbx_description
1 polymer ?
#
loop_
_entity_poly.entity_id
_entity_poly.type
_entity_poly.pdbx_seq_one_letter_code
_entity_poly.pdbx_strand_id
1 'polypeptide(L)' 'MTNSNSKFTVDELGFIQTALAKVLAAAARGEIDLNRLAREELAARGLDMQGVWVGFDRSKQIHNV' A
#
# COMPACT_ATOMS: atom_id res chain seq x y z
N MET A 1 15.17 -14.52 0.68
CA MET A 1 15.69 -13.99 -0.60
C MET A 1 14.96 -12.68 -0.86
N THR A 2 15.67 -11.58 -1.09
CA THR A 2 15.04 -10.28 -1.44
C THR A 2 14.65 -10.31 -2.92
N ASN A 3 13.51 -9.68 -3.25
CA ASN A 3 13.13 -9.50 -4.65
C ASN A 3 14.08 -8.46 -5.26
N SER A 4 14.68 -8.71 -6.41
CA SER A 4 15.89 -8.01 -6.89
C SER A 4 15.76 -6.49 -7.11
N ASN A 5 14.53 -5.96 -7.11
CA ASN A 5 14.23 -4.53 -7.23
C ASN A 5 13.49 -3.92 -6.02
N SER A 6 13.39 -4.66 -4.90
CA SER A 6 12.62 -4.24 -3.73
C SER A 6 13.48 -4.31 -2.46
N LYS A 7 13.33 -3.31 -1.58
CA LYS A 7 13.88 -3.36 -0.21
C LYS A 7 13.11 -4.33 0.69
N PHE A 8 11.96 -4.83 0.23
CA PHE A 8 11.13 -5.79 0.97
C PHE A 8 11.53 -7.23 0.69
N THR A 9 11.47 -8.05 1.73
CA THR A 9 11.62 -9.50 1.68
C THR A 9 10.39 -10.15 1.02
N VAL A 10 10.55 -11.43 0.60
CA VAL A 10 9.43 -12.23 0.11
C VAL A 10 8.33 -12.36 1.18
N ASP A 11 8.69 -12.44 2.45
CA ASP A 11 7.73 -12.57 3.55
C ASP A 11 6.92 -11.27 3.74
N GLU A 12 7.56 -10.10 3.66
CA GLU A 12 6.88 -8.80 3.73
C GLU A 12 5.94 -8.56 2.53
N LEU A 13 6.24 -9.15 1.37
CA LEU A 13 5.37 -9.12 0.19
C LEU A 13 4.43 -10.33 0.09
N GLY A 14 4.48 -11.26 1.03
CA GLY A 14 3.73 -12.51 1.01
C GLY A 14 2.21 -12.31 1.00
N PHE A 15 1.73 -11.16 1.48
CA PHE A 15 0.30 -10.81 1.46
C PHE A 15 -0.30 -10.79 0.03
N ILE A 16 0.51 -10.60 -1.01
CA ILE A 16 0.03 -10.67 -2.40
C ILE A 16 -0.46 -12.08 -2.75
N GLN A 17 0.11 -13.13 -2.15
CA GLN A 17 -0.27 -14.52 -2.44
C GLN A 17 -1.67 -14.87 -1.94
N THR A 18 -2.18 -14.15 -0.94
CA THR A 18 -3.53 -14.37 -0.38
C THR A 18 -4.61 -13.54 -1.07
N ALA A 19 -4.22 -12.65 -1.99
CA ALA A 19 -5.17 -11.86 -2.76
C ALA A 19 -5.98 -12.73 -3.74
N LEU A 20 -7.26 -12.40 -3.91
CA LEU A 20 -8.10 -13.07 -4.90
C LEU A 20 -7.54 -12.86 -6.31
N ALA A 21 -7.54 -13.92 -7.14
CA ALA A 21 -7.05 -13.85 -8.53
C ALA A 21 -7.69 -12.71 -9.35
N LYS A 22 -8.99 -12.43 -9.13
CA LYS A 22 -9.68 -11.31 -9.80
C LYS A 22 -9.11 -9.93 -9.44
N VAL A 23 -8.64 -9.75 -8.21
CA VAL A 23 -8.02 -8.50 -7.74
C VAL A 23 -6.63 -8.35 -8.37
N LEU A 24 -5.83 -9.42 -8.38
CA LEU A 24 -4.54 -9.44 -9.05
C LEU A 24 -4.66 -9.11 -10.54
N ALA A 25 -5.66 -9.70 -11.21
CA ALA A 25 -5.90 -9.45 -12.62
C ALA A 25 -6.32 -7.99 -12.90
N ALA A 26 -7.19 -7.40 -12.07
CA ALA A 26 -7.59 -6.00 -12.19
C ALA A 26 -6.41 -5.04 -11.92
N ALA A 27 -5.57 -5.33 -10.92
CA ALA A 27 -4.35 -4.57 -10.65
C ALA A 27 -3.36 -4.64 -11.84
N ALA A 28 -3.16 -5.82 -12.42
CA ALA A 28 -2.28 -6.01 -13.57
C ALA A 28 -2.77 -5.27 -14.84
N ARG A 29 -4.09 -5.09 -15.00
CA ARG A 29 -4.68 -4.29 -16.09
C ARG A 29 -4.72 -2.79 -15.80
N GLY A 30 -4.32 -2.35 -14.60
CA GLY A 30 -4.41 -0.95 -14.20
C GLY A 30 -5.82 -0.47 -13.86
N GLU A 31 -6.77 -1.39 -13.63
CA GLU A 31 -8.15 -1.07 -13.25
C GLU A 31 -8.29 -0.69 -11.76
N ILE A 32 -7.26 -1.00 -10.96
CA ILE A 32 -7.18 -0.65 -9.54
C ILE A 32 -5.93 0.19 -9.29
N ASP A 33 -6.12 1.39 -8.75
CA ASP A 33 -5.02 2.21 -8.25
C ASP A 33 -4.60 1.75 -6.85
N LEU A 34 -3.67 0.78 -6.80
CA LEU A 34 -3.10 0.27 -5.54
C LEU A 34 -2.35 1.36 -4.75
N ASN A 35 -1.80 2.38 -5.42
CA ASN A 35 -1.12 3.47 -4.73
C ASN A 35 -2.13 4.35 -4.00
N ARG A 36 -3.30 4.62 -4.58
CA ARG A 36 -4.40 5.30 -3.89
C ARG A 36 -4.87 4.52 -2.68
N LEU A 37 -5.11 3.22 -2.82
CA LEU A 37 -5.53 2.36 -1.70
C LEU A 37 -4.48 2.36 -0.57
N ALA A 38 -3.19 2.29 -0.91
CA ALA A 38 -2.12 2.37 0.09
C ALA A 38 -2.14 3.73 0.84
N ARG A 39 -2.37 4.85 0.15
CA ARG A 39 -2.50 6.17 0.80
C ARG A 39 -3.71 6.26 1.72
N GLU A 40 -4.84 5.70 1.32
CA GLU A 40 -6.05 5.63 2.15
C GLU A 40 -5.81 4.83 3.44
N GLU A 41 -5.12 3.69 3.33
CA GLU A 41 -4.72 2.88 4.49
C GLU A 41 -3.73 3.63 5.39
N LEU A 42 -2.74 4.33 4.83
CA LEU A 42 -1.81 5.16 5.62
C LEU A 42 -2.55 6.29 6.35
N ALA A 43 -3.50 6.95 5.66
CA ALA A 43 -4.36 7.98 6.25
C ALA A 43 -5.22 7.46 7.40
N ALA A 44 -5.88 6.33 7.20
CA ALA A 44 -6.70 5.67 8.22
C ALA A 44 -5.87 5.23 9.42
N ARG A 45 -4.57 5.01 9.24
CA ARG A 45 -3.61 4.62 10.28
C ARG A 45 -2.81 5.80 10.84
N GLY A 46 -3.11 7.05 10.44
CA GLY A 46 -2.41 8.24 10.95
C GLY A 46 -0.92 8.31 10.57
N LEU A 47 -0.51 7.65 9.48
CA LEU A 47 0.87 7.54 9.02
C LEU A 47 1.15 8.48 7.84
N ASP A 48 2.36 9.01 7.71
CA ASP A 48 2.78 9.76 6.51
C ASP A 48 3.26 8.83 5.37
N MET A 49 3.82 9.40 4.30
CA MET A 49 4.35 8.66 3.14
C MET A 49 5.60 7.84 3.47
N GLN A 50 6.22 8.05 4.62
CA GLN A 50 7.38 7.30 5.12
C GLN A 50 6.95 6.24 6.16
N GLY A 51 5.66 6.15 6.49
CA GLY A 51 5.14 5.24 7.50
C GLY A 51 5.34 5.75 8.94
N VAL A 52 5.63 7.04 9.13
CA VAL A 52 5.80 7.65 10.46
C VAL A 52 4.44 8.14 10.98
N TRP A 53 4.16 7.90 12.26
CA TRP A 53 2.94 8.40 12.89
C TRP A 53 2.95 9.92 13.00
N VAL A 54 1.92 10.55 12.41
CA VAL A 54 1.72 12.01 12.38
C VAL A 54 0.33 12.42 12.90
N GLY A 55 -0.51 11.46 13.28
CA GLY A 55 -1.90 11.68 13.69
C GLY A 55 -2.88 11.74 12.52
N PHE A 56 -4.15 11.42 12.79
CA PHE A 56 -5.17 11.22 11.75
C PHE A 56 -5.42 12.45 10.88
N ASP A 57 -5.62 13.63 11.47
CA ASP A 57 -5.94 14.85 10.71
C ASP A 57 -4.79 15.26 9.80
N ARG A 58 -3.56 15.20 10.31
CA ARG A 58 -2.37 15.54 9.52
C ARG A 58 -2.14 14.51 8.41
N SER A 59 -2.36 13.25 8.70
CA SER A 59 -2.18 12.18 7.73
C SER A 59 -3.16 12.30 6.55
N LYS A 60 -4.44 12.61 6.80
CA LYS A 60 -5.43 12.92 5.75
C LYS A 60 -4.99 14.06 4.83
N GLN A 61 -4.45 15.14 5.39
CA GLN A 61 -3.90 16.25 4.61
C GLN A 61 -2.72 15.84 3.73
N ILE A 62 -1.81 15.00 4.25
CA ILE A 62 -0.63 14.51 3.50
C ILE A 62 -1.06 13.63 2.32
N HIS A 63 -2.05 12.77 2.53
CA HIS A 63 -2.51 11.79 1.54
C HIS A 63 -3.61 12.30 0.61
N ASN A 64 -4.15 13.49 0.89
CA ASN A 64 -5.25 14.13 0.17
C ASN A 64 -6.50 13.23 0.09
N VAL A 65 -6.94 12.74 1.26
CA VAL A 65 -8.10 11.84 1.46
C VAL A 65 -9.00 12.30 2.60
#